data_AF-A0A1I3TCU4-F1
#
_entry.id   AF-A0A1I3TCU4-F1
#
_cell.length_a   1.000
_cell.length_b   1.000
_cell.length_c   1.000
_cell.angle_alpha   90.00
_cell.angle_beta   90.00
_cell.angle_gamma   90.00
#
_symmetry.space_group_name_H-M   'P 1'
#
loop_
_entity.id
_entity.type
_entity.pdbx_description
1 polymer ?
#
loop_
_entity_poly.entity_id
_entity_poly.type
_entity_poly.pdbx_seq_one_letter_code
_entity_poly.pdbx_strand_id
1 'polypeptide(L)' 'MTIHPCFIGCDIAKSHLDLFEETSGTSLRIANTSEAIATWLSSLDCQASFVAF' A
#
# COMPACT_ATOMS: atom_id res chain seq x y z
N MET A 1 -1.76 0.41 22.30
CA MET A 1 -0.87 0.25 21.13
C MET A 1 -1.26 1.34 20.15
N THR A 2 -0.47 2.40 20.06
CA THR A 2 -0.71 3.49 19.10
C THR A 2 0.07 3.12 17.85
N ILE A 3 -0.63 2.68 16.81
CA ILE A 3 -0.01 2.47 15.50
C ILE A 3 0.41 3.86 14.98
N HIS A 4 1.65 3.98 14.53
CA HIS A 4 2.17 5.22 13.94
C HIS A 4 1.26 5.64 12.75
N PRO A 5 0.92 6.92 12.56
CA PRO A 5 -0.06 7.38 11.58
C PRO A 5 0.35 7.21 10.09
N CYS A 6 1.31 6.33 9.78
CA CYS A 6 1.60 5.91 8.41
C CYS A 6 0.70 4.73 8.04
N PHE A 7 -0.56 5.03 7.74
CA PHE A 7 -1.48 4.04 7.18
C PHE A 7 -1.60 4.24 5.68
N ILE A 8 -1.54 3.13 4.94
CA ILE A 8 -1.91 3.11 3.53
C ILE A 8 -3.27 2.42 3.44
N GLY A 9 -4.29 3.17 3.06
CA GLY A 9 -5.59 2.61 2.71
C GLY A 9 -5.49 1.82 1.42
N CYS A 10 -6.17 0.68 1.34
CA CYS A 10 -6.23 -0.14 0.13
C CYS A 10 -7.68 -0.49 -0.19
N ASP A 11 -8.17 -0.06 -1.35
CA ASP A 11 -9.41 -0.56 -1.94
C ASP A 11 -9.09 -1.65 -2.96
N ILE A 12 -9.77 -2.79 -2.83
CA ILE A 12 -9.43 -4.02 -3.56
C ILE A 12 -10.50 -4.28 -4.62
N ALA A 13 -10.11 -4.17 -5.88
CA ALA A 13 -10.90 -4.60 -7.02
C ALA A 13 -10.33 -5.89 -7.63
N LYS A 14 -11.12 -6.56 -8.47
CA LYS A 14 -10.70 -7.82 -9.13
C LYS A 14 -9.47 -7.67 -10.02
N SER A 15 -9.28 -6.50 -10.64
CA SER A 15 -8.20 -6.26 -11.60
C SER A 15 -7.13 -5.28 -11.11
N HIS A 16 -7.41 -4.50 -10.07
CA HIS A 16 -6.54 -3.44 -9.59
C HIS A 16 -6.68 -3.24 -8.08
N LEU A 17 -5.68 -2.61 -7.50
CA LEU A 17 -5.67 -2.12 -6.13
C LEU A 17 -5.51 -0.60 -6.18
N ASP A 18 -6.35 0.09 -5.44
CA ASP A 18 -6.24 1.53 -5.22
C ASP A 18 -5.64 1.77 -3.84
N LEU A 19 -4.45 2.36 -3.83
CA LEU A 19 -3.64 2.60 -2.65
C LEU A 19 -3.67 4.10 -2.34
N PHE A 20 -3.98 4.43 -1.09
CA PHE A 20 -4.08 5.81 -0.63
C PHE A 20 -3.19 6.02 0.60
N GLU A 21 -2.20 6.89 0.47
CA GLU A 21 -1.34 7.30 1.58
C GLU A 21 -1.79 8.66 2.10
N GLU A 22 -2.36 8.69 3.31
CA GLU A 22 -2.92 9.91 3.88
C GLU A 22 -1.83 10.97 4.17
N THR A 23 -0.64 10.53 4.59
CA THR A 23 0.45 11.43 4.98
C THR A 23 0.97 12.28 3.82
N SER A 24 1.01 11.73 2.61
CA SER A 24 1.46 12.45 1.41
C SER A 24 0.30 12.95 0.54
N GLY A 25 -0.94 12.52 0.82
CA GLY A 25 -2.10 12.75 -0.03
C GLY A 25 -2.01 12.04 -1.39
N THR A 26 -1.12 11.06 -1.51
CA THR A 26 -0.85 10.37 -2.79
C THR A 26 -1.83 9.22 -2.97
N SER A 27 -2.39 9.13 -4.17
CA SER A 27 -3.14 7.96 -4.62
C SER A 27 -2.38 7.24 -5.73
N LEU A 28 -2.33 5.91 -5.64
CA LEU A 28 -1.66 5.05 -6.61
C LEU A 28 -2.57 3.90 -6.97
N ARG A 29 -2.75 3.65 -8.26
CA ARG A 29 -3.44 2.46 -8.76
C ARG A 29 -2.43 1.46 -9.33
N ILE A 30 -2.44 0.24 -8.82
CA ILE A 30 -1.63 -0.87 -9.35
C ILE A 30 -2.51 -2.01 -9.83
N ALA A 31 -1.98 -2.88 -10.70
CA ALA A 31 -2.69 -4.11 -11.06
C ALA A 31 -2.81 -5.04 -9.85
N ASN A 32 -3.93 -5.75 -9.73
CA ASN A 32 -4.11 -6.78 -8.69
C ASN A 32 -3.41 -8.08 -9.13
N THR A 33 -2.08 -8.00 -9.26
CA THR A 33 -1.22 -9.12 -9.59
C THR A 33 -0.05 -9.16 -8.60
N SER A 34 0.43 -10.37 -8.34
CA SER A 34 1.53 -10.59 -7.38
C SER A 34 2.79 -9.79 -7.74
N GLU A 35 3.08 -9.66 -9.04
CA GLU A 35 4.25 -8.94 -9.56
C GLU A 35 4.12 -7.41 -9.33
N ALA A 36 2.95 -6.84 -9.61
CA ALA A 36 2.71 -5.42 -9.39
C ALA A 36 2.74 -5.06 -7.90
N ILE A 37 2.18 -5.93 -7.05
CA ILE A 37 2.23 -5.77 -5.59
C ILE A 37 3.67 -5.87 -5.09
N ALA A 38 4.44 -6.85 -5.55
CA ALA A 38 5.84 -7.00 -5.14
C ALA A 38 6.70 -5.80 -5.58
N THR A 39 6.48 -5.29 -6.78
CA THR A 39 7.16 -4.09 -7.30
C THR A 39 6.83 -2.87 -6.45
N TRP A 40 5.56 -2.68 -6.11
CA TRP A 40 5.13 -1.59 -5.23
C TRP A 40 5.72 -1.72 -3.82
N LEU A 41 5.66 -2.90 -3.20
CA LEU A 41 6.25 -3.16 -1.89
C LEU A 41 7.77 -2.89 -1.88
N SER A 42 8.46 -3.20 -2.98
CA SER A 42 9.90 -2.93 -3.13
C SER A 42 10.22 -1.44 -3.24
N SER A 43 9.24 -0.60 -3.61
CA SER A 43 9.37 0.86 -3.65
C SER A 43 9.14 1.51 -2.28
N LEU A 44 8.51 0.79 -1.34
CA LEU A 44 8.33 1.25 0.03
C LEU A 44 9.62 1.02 0.82
N ASP A 45 9.93 1.96 1.72
CA ASP A 45 11.04 1.78 2.63
C ASP A 45 10.72 0.64 3.62
N CYS A 46 11.31 -0.53 3.35
CA CYS A 46 10.97 -1.81 3.97
C CYS A 46 11.31 -1.88 5.48
N GLN A 47 11.95 -0.85 6.04
CA GLN A 47 12.30 -0.78 7.46
C GLN A 47 11.12 -0.34 8.36
N ALA A 48 10.04 0.20 7.79
CA ALA A 48 8.93 0.80 8.57
C ALA A 48 7.53 0.26 8.23
N SER A 49 7.41 -0.69 7.30
CA SER A 49 6.11 -1.16 6.80
C SER A 49 5.73 -2.54 7.36
N PHE A 50 4.51 -2.66 7.91
CA PHE A 50 3.96 -3.91 8.43
C PHE A 50 2.64 -4.24 7.73
N VAL A 51 2.46 -5.49 7.28
CA VAL A 51 1.19 -5.98 6.75
C VAL A 51 0.41 -6.62 7.90
N ALA A 52 -0.76 -6.06 8.22
CA ALA A 52 -1.70 -6.61 9.18
C ALA A 52 -2.89 -7.24 8.44
N PHE A 53 -3.30 -8.45 8.86
CA PHE A 53 -4.44 -9.19 8.30
C PHE A 53 -5.67 -9.05 9.19
#